data_AF-A0A806TU81-F1
#
_entry.id   AF-A0A806TU81-F1
#
_cell.length_a   1.000
_cell.length_b   1.000
_cell.length_c   1.000
_cell.angle_alpha   90.00
_cell.angle_beta   90.00
_cell.angle_gamma   90.00
#
_symmetry.space_group_name_H-M   'P 1'
#
loop_
_entity.id
_entity.type
_entity.pdbx_description
1 polymer ?
#
loop_
_entity_poly.entity_id
_entity_poly.type
_entity_poly.pdbx_seq_one_letter_code
_entity_poly.pdbx_strand_id
1 'polypeptide(L)'
;MKRTGLQLLAFSNEIVLFTGTLTGYTRSEAQQLVLTAGGRVLNYCSSTVTLLVVGVIDKGLFEPPTTHKLTWALTHEIKLIGEAEFKQLIQNS
;
A
#
# COMPACT_ATOMS: atom_id res chain seq x y z
N MET A 1 1.49 27.58 -6.28
CA MET A 1 2.69 26.96 -5.70
C MET A 1 3.35 26.13 -6.80
N LYS A 2 4.54 26.52 -7.25
CA LYS A 2 5.25 25.84 -8.35
C LYS A 2 6.00 24.64 -7.76
N ARG A 3 5.64 23.42 -8.16
CA ARG A 3 6.46 22.23 -7.87
C ARG A 3 7.51 22.13 -8.98
N THR A 4 8.69 22.66 -8.69
CA THR A 4 9.89 22.58 -9.53
C THR A 4 10.52 21.20 -9.42
N GLY A 5 10.56 20.46 -10.54
CA GLY A 5 11.80 19.85 -11.03
C GLY A 5 12.36 18.58 -10.37
N LEU A 6 11.68 17.92 -9.44
CA LEU A 6 11.94 16.51 -9.10
C LEU A 6 10.65 15.93 -8.50
N GLN A 7 9.91 15.17 -9.29
CA GLN A 7 8.81 14.37 -8.77
C GLN A 7 9.47 13.32 -7.85
N LEU A 8 9.32 13.45 -6.53
CA LEU A 8 9.96 12.53 -5.60
C LEU A 8 9.25 11.19 -5.78
N LEU A 9 9.90 10.21 -6.40
CA LEU A 9 9.33 8.88 -6.61
C LEU A 9 9.13 8.21 -5.25
N ALA A 10 8.00 8.50 -4.59
CA ALA A 10 7.72 8.12 -3.20
C ALA A 10 7.76 6.61 -2.98
N PHE A 11 7.66 5.82 -4.06
CA PHE A 11 7.72 4.37 -4.02
C PHE A 11 8.90 3.78 -4.82
N SER A 12 9.88 4.58 -5.28
CA SER A 12 10.98 4.12 -6.16
C SER A 12 11.73 2.87 -5.68
N ASN A 13 11.81 2.65 -4.36
CA ASN A 13 12.46 1.48 -3.76
C ASN A 13 11.47 0.54 -3.07
N GLU A 14 10.17 0.74 -3.26
CA GLU A 14 9.12 0.01 -2.58
C GLU A 14 8.49 -1.05 -3.49
N ILE A 15 8.36 -2.26 -2.95
CA ILE A 15 7.57 -3.34 -3.52
C ILE A 15 6.32 -3.49 -2.67
N VAL A 16 5.21 -3.00 -3.21
CA VAL A 16 3.96 -2.78 -2.49
C VAL A 16 3.01 -3.96 -2.66
N LEU A 17 2.44 -4.41 -1.55
CA LEU A 17 1.35 -5.35 -1.48
C LEU A 17 0.09 -4.64 -0.96
N PHE A 18 -1.08 -5.10 -1.40
CA PHE A 18 -2.38 -4.57 -0.96
C PHE A 18 -3.22 -5.64 -0.29
N THR A 19 -3.93 -5.25 0.78
CA THR A 19 -4.95 -6.06 1.43
C THR A 19 -6.16 -5.21 1.87
N GLY A 20 -7.31 -5.86 2.07
CA GLY A 20 -8.57 -5.18 2.36
C GLY A 20 -9.14 -4.40 1.18
N THR A 21 -10.17 -3.61 1.45
CA THR A 21 -10.87 -2.73 0.51
C THR A 21 -10.42 -1.28 0.71
N LEU A 22 -9.89 -0.67 -0.33
CA LEU A 22 -9.62 0.77 -0.36
C LEU A 22 -10.93 1.49 -0.73
N THR A 23 -11.23 2.58 -0.03
CA THR A 23 -12.50 3.31 -0.16
C THR A 23 -12.44 4.43 -1.18
N GLY A 24 -11.27 5.03 -1.38
CA GLY A 24 -11.00 6.11 -2.32
C GLY A 24 -10.38 5.64 -3.63
N TYR A 25 -10.04 4.37 -3.76
CA TYR A 25 -9.44 3.79 -4.96
C TYR A 25 -9.96 2.37 -5.21
N THR A 26 -10.17 2.02 -6.47
CA THR A 26 -10.14 0.60 -6.84
C THR A 26 -8.72 0.05 -6.66
N ARG A 27 -8.61 -1.26 -6.48
CA ARG A 27 -7.29 -1.89 -6.36
C ARG A 27 -6.42 -1.65 -7.59
N SER A 28 -7.00 -1.70 -8.79
CA SER A 28 -6.28 -1.45 -10.04
C SER A 28 -5.73 -0.03 -10.11
N GLU A 29 -6.53 0.98 -9.73
CA GLU A 29 -6.09 2.37 -9.67
C GLU A 29 -4.95 2.56 -8.67
N ALA A 30 -5.07 2.00 -7.47
CA ALA A 30 -4.02 2.09 -6.46
C ALA A 30 -2.70 1.46 -6.94
N GLN A 31 -2.77 0.33 -7.66
CA GLN A 31 -1.60 -0.30 -8.25
C GLN A 31 -0.96 0.58 -9.32
N GLN A 32 -1.77 1.18 -10.20
CA GLN A 32 -1.28 2.07 -11.24
C GLN A 32 -0.61 3.33 -10.65
N LEU A 33 -1.14 3.84 -9.54
CA LEU A 33 -0.54 4.97 -8.81
C LEU A 33 0.85 4.61 -8.25
N VAL A 34 1.01 3.43 -7.66
CA VAL A 34 2.33 2.94 -7.20
C VAL A 34 3.32 2.84 -8.36
N LEU A 35 2.90 2.25 -9.48
CA LEU A 35 3.76 2.12 -10.67
C LEU A 35 4.17 3.49 -11.22
N THR A 36 3.23 4.44 -11.28
CA THR A 36 3.48 5.81 -11.74
C THR A 36 4.42 6.56 -10.81
N ALA A 37 4.36 6.27 -9.50
CA ALA A 37 5.26 6.80 -8.48
C ALA A 37 6.61 6.05 -8.39
N GLY A 38 6.91 5.18 -9.36
CA GLY A 38 8.20 4.49 -9.51
C GLY A 38 8.33 3.18 -8.73
N GLY A 39 7.30 2.75 -8.02
CA GLY A 39 7.30 1.51 -7.25
C GLY A 39 6.92 0.28 -8.06
N ARG A 40 6.91 -0.85 -7.38
CA ARG A 40 6.47 -2.14 -7.92
C ARG A 40 5.31 -2.67 -7.11
N VAL A 41 4.50 -3.52 -7.72
CA VAL A 41 3.34 -4.14 -7.08
C VAL A 41 3.46 -5.65 -7.15
N LEU A 42 3.16 -6.33 -6.04
CA LEU A 42 2.92 -7.77 -6.01
C LEU A 42 1.50 -8.07 -5.49
N ASN A 43 0.97 -9.21 -5.91
CA ASN A 43 -0.35 -9.69 -5.48
C ASN A 43 -0.28 -10.82 -4.44
N TYR A 44 0.94 -11.31 -4.17
CA TYR A 44 1.24 -12.42 -3.26
C TYR A 44 2.31 -12.00 -2.24
N CYS A 45 2.36 -12.72 -1.12
CA CYS A 45 3.37 -12.55 -0.08
C CYS A 45 4.74 -13.05 -0.58
N SER A 46 5.76 -12.21 -0.51
CA SER A 46 7.13 -12.50 -0.94
C SER A 46 8.10 -11.77 -0.03
N SER A 47 9.27 -12.36 0.23
CA SER A 47 10.34 -11.71 1.02
C SER A 47 10.85 -10.40 0.40
N THR A 48 10.55 -10.15 -0.87
CA THR A 48 10.88 -8.89 -1.55
C THR A 48 9.89 -7.76 -1.29
N VAL A 49 8.70 -8.04 -0.74
CA VAL A 49 7.73 -7.00 -0.38
C VAL A 49 8.30 -6.17 0.76
N THR A 50 8.24 -4.84 0.63
CA THR A 50 8.77 -3.89 1.62
C THR A 50 7.65 -3.11 2.32
N LEU A 51 6.47 -3.05 1.70
CA LEU A 51 5.34 -2.26 2.19
C LEU A 51 4.00 -2.96 1.96
N LEU A 52 3.14 -2.98 2.98
CA LEU A 52 1.75 -3.42 2.89
C LEU A 52 0.81 -2.21 3.07
N VAL A 53 -0.02 -1.94 2.07
CA VAL A 53 -1.14 -0.99 2.18
C VAL A 53 -2.38 -1.74 2.66
N VAL A 54 -2.93 -1.30 3.78
CA VAL A 54 -4.07 -1.92 4.46
C VAL A 54 -5.31 -1.05 4.28
N GLY A 55 -6.27 -1.56 3.51
CA GLY A 55 -7.62 -1.01 3.43
C GLY A 55 -8.53 -1.55 4.54
N VAL A 56 -9.81 -1.22 4.44
CA VAL A 56 -10.85 -1.75 5.33
C VAL A 56 -10.89 -3.28 5.19
N ILE A 57 -10.72 -3.97 6.31
CA ILE A 57 -10.90 -5.42 6.40
C ILE A 57 -12.21 -5.63 7.15
N ASP A 58 -13.24 -6.01 6.42
CA ASP A 58 -14.51 -6.40 7.03
C ASP A 58 -14.37 -7.81 7.58
N LYS A 59 -14.37 -7.90 8.91
CA LYS A 59 -14.60 -9.13 9.65
C LYS A 59 -15.68 -8.85 10.66
N GLY A 60 -16.53 -9.84 10.92
CA GLY A 60 -17.65 -9.72 11.83
C GLY A 60 -17.25 -9.11 13.18
N LEU A 61 -18.20 -8.49 13.87
CA LEU A 61 -18.02 -7.60 15.04
C LEU A 61 -17.13 -8.14 16.18
N PHE A 62 -16.88 -9.45 16.24
CA PHE A 62 -16.13 -10.11 17.31
C PHE A 62 -14.81 -10.76 16.83
N GLU A 63 -14.48 -10.62 15.55
CA GLU A 63 -13.22 -11.13 15.01
C GLU A 63 -12.23 -9.99 14.78
N PRO A 64 -10.95 -10.16 15.18
CA PRO A 64 -9.93 -9.20 14.80
C PRO A 64 -9.85 -9.13 13.27
N PRO A 65 -9.90 -7.93 12.66
CA PRO A 65 -9.80 -7.77 11.23
C PRO A 65 -8.42 -8.25 10.77
N THR A 66 -8.39 -9.44 10.16
CA THR A 66 -7.15 -10.06 9.69
C THR A 66 -7.32 -10.65 8.31
N THR A 67 -6.24 -10.60 7.54
CA THR A 67 -6.11 -11.28 6.25
C THR A 67 -4.81 -12.07 6.29
N HIS A 68 -4.69 -13.11 5.45
CA HIS A 68 -3.44 -13.85 5.30
C HIS A 68 -2.23 -12.92 5.06
N LYS A 69 -2.43 -11.86 4.27
CA LYS A 69 -1.42 -10.84 3.96
C LYS A 69 -1.04 -9.98 5.17
N LEU A 70 -2.02 -9.60 5.99
CA LEU A 70 -1.77 -8.80 7.19
C LEU A 70 -0.98 -9.61 8.23
N THR A 71 -1.41 -10.84 8.50
CA THR A 71 -0.68 -11.74 9.41
C THR A 71 0.74 -11.97 8.92
N TRP A 72 0.91 -12.26 7.62
CA TRP A 72 2.23 -12.46 7.03
C TRP A 72 3.13 -11.23 7.18
N ALA A 73 2.61 -10.03 6.92
CA ALA A 73 3.35 -8.77 7.05
C ALA A 73 3.80 -8.52 8.49
N LEU A 74 2.94 -8.78 9.47
CA LEU A 74 3.29 -8.66 10.89
C LEU A 74 4.38 -9.66 11.30
N THR A 75 4.28 -10.92 10.83
CA THR A 75 5.31 -11.95 11.12
C THR A 75 6.68 -11.60 10.53
N HIS A 76 6.72 -10.92 9.39
CA HIS A 76 7.96 -10.57 8.68
C HIS A 76 8.36 -9.11 8.89
N GLU A 77 7.74 -8.41 9.85
CA GLU A 77 8.04 -7.02 10.21
C GLU A 77 8.00 -6.06 9.01
N ILE A 78 7.11 -6.34 8.05
CA ILE A 78 6.89 -5.51 6.87
C ILE A 78 6.22 -4.21 7.29
N LYS A 79 6.64 -3.08 6.73
CA LYS A 79 6.01 -1.78 7.00
C LYS A 79 4.53 -1.80 6.60
N LEU A 80 3.66 -1.31 7.48
CA LEU A 80 2.22 -1.22 7.23
C LEU A 80 1.79 0.24 7.18
N ILE A 81 0.98 0.60 6.18
CA ILE A 81 0.37 1.92 6.08
C ILE A 81 -1.13 1.80 5.76
N GLY A 82 -1.91 2.76 6.25
CA GLY A 82 -3.33 2.89 5.92
C GLY A 82 -3.55 3.66 4.61
N GLU A 83 -4.80 3.65 4.12
CA GLU A 83 -5.19 4.36 2.90
C GLU A 83 -4.93 5.88 2.97
N ALA A 84 -5.11 6.51 4.12
CA ALA A 84 -4.86 7.94 4.29
C ALA A 84 -3.39 8.32 4.09
N GLU A 85 -2.47 7.51 4.62
CA GLU A 85 -1.02 7.71 4.45
C GLU A 85 -0.60 7.39 3.02
N PHE A 86 -1.15 6.32 2.43
CA PHE A 86 -0.95 6.01 1.00
C PHE A 86 -1.30 7.21 0.11
N LYS A 87 -2.45 7.85 0.37
CA LYS A 87 -2.89 9.05 -0.36
C LYS A 87 -1.91 10.22 -0.19
N GLN A 88 -1.38 10.46 1.01
CA GLN A 88 -0.40 11.52 1.24
C GLN A 88 0.90 11.27 0.48
N LEU A 89 1.40 10.02 0.45
CA LEU A 89 2.60 9.65 -0.28
C LEU A 89 2.43 9.90 -1.79
N ILE A 90 1.28 9.51 -2.36
CA ILE A 90 0.97 9.73 -3.79
C ILE A 90 0.78 11.22 -4.14
N GLN A 91 0.21 12.03 -3.24
CA GLN A 91 -0.03 13.46 -3.52
C GLN A 91 1.24 14.32 -3.39
N ASN A 92 2.25 13.81 -2.69
CA ASN A 92 3.54 14.46 -2.47
C ASN A 92 4.63 13.96 -3.44
N SER A 93 4.40 12.85 -4.14
CA SER A 93 5.22 12.39 -5.26
C SER A 93 4.96 13.19 -6.52
#